data_AF-A0A7S0W0W9-F1
#
_entry.id   AF-A0A7S0W0W9-F1
#
_cell.length_a   1.000
_cell.length_b   1.000
_cell.length_c   1.000
_cell.angle_alpha   90.00
_cell.angle_beta   90.00
_cell.angle_gamma   90.00
#
_symmetry.space_group_name_H-M   'P 1'
#
loop_
_entity.id
_entity.type
_entity.pdbx_description
1 polymer ?
#
loop_
_entity_poly.entity_id
_entity_poly.type
_entity_poly.pdbx_seq_one_letter_code
_entity_poly.pdbx_strand_id
1 'polypeptide(L)'
;GGAPAGAKRQPFPRPPPLFKMVMWTRRRHKRLVKDVFSPNPHSTDMNESEMERLTVYALTTPKKLPEIGLYLERRVGKKFARKEYGHLQVAIRIMHQLITACHADLRLFASVVERLTKFLLRQVDAPDLQVLGCETLTVFANTQDESQQA
;
A
#
# COMPACT_ATOMS: atom_id res chain seq x y z
N GLY A 1 6.18 35.90 18.78
CA GLY A 1 6.29 35.10 17.55
C GLY A 1 5.31 33.96 17.63
N GLY A 2 4.28 33.99 16.77
CA GLY A 2 3.19 33.01 16.80
C GLY A 2 3.63 31.65 16.28
N ALA A 3 3.27 30.59 17.00
CA ALA A 3 3.29 29.23 16.48
C ALA A 3 2.09 29.04 15.55
N PRO A 4 2.24 28.48 14.33
CA PRO A 4 1.08 28.14 13.53
C PRO A 4 0.31 27.00 14.21
N ALA A 5 -0.96 27.28 14.45
CA ALA A 5 -1.92 26.39 15.07
C ALA A 5 -2.08 25.08 14.28
N GLY A 6 -2.04 23.97 15.02
CA GLY A 6 -2.53 22.63 14.69
C GLY A 6 -2.91 22.34 13.24
N ALA A 7 -1.95 21.87 12.46
CA ALA A 7 -2.26 21.21 11.20
C ALA A 7 -2.92 19.85 11.48
N LYS A 8 -4.20 19.74 11.10
CA LYS A 8 -5.01 18.54 11.30
C LYS A 8 -4.66 17.53 10.20
N ARG A 9 -3.78 16.58 10.51
CA ARG A 9 -3.49 15.43 9.65
C ARG A 9 -4.78 14.74 9.22
N GLN A 10 -4.96 14.57 7.91
CA GLN A 10 -6.17 14.00 7.34
C GLN A 10 -6.17 12.48 7.54
N PRO A 11 -7.17 11.92 8.24
CA PRO A 11 -7.26 10.48 8.43
C PRO A 11 -7.56 9.77 7.11
N PHE A 12 -7.19 8.49 7.03
CA PHE A 12 -7.46 7.67 5.86
C PHE A 12 -8.97 7.62 5.55
N PRO A 13 -9.41 7.81 4.29
CA PRO A 13 -10.83 7.76 3.95
C PRO A 13 -11.42 6.41 4.35
N ARG A 14 -12.61 6.42 4.99
CA ARG A 14 -13.26 5.17 5.40
C ARG A 14 -13.63 4.36 4.14
N PRO A 15 -13.27 3.07 4.06
CA PRO A 15 -13.62 2.26 2.89
C PRO A 15 -15.15 2.13 2.78
N PRO A 16 -15.71 2.07 1.55
CA PRO A 16 -17.15 1.99 1.35
C PRO A 16 -17.74 0.68 1.94
N PRO A 17 -19.01 0.69 2.37
CA PRO A 17 -19.61 -0.38 3.18
C PRO A 17 -19.61 -1.77 2.53
N LEU A 18 -19.68 -1.86 1.19
CA LEU A 18 -19.59 -3.13 0.44
C LEU A 18 -18.28 -3.89 0.67
N PHE A 19 -17.22 -3.22 1.13
CA PHE A 19 -15.93 -3.84 1.46
C PHE A 19 -15.92 -4.65 2.76
N LYS A 20 -16.95 -4.55 3.61
CA LYS A 20 -17.07 -5.43 4.80
C LYS A 20 -17.46 -6.86 4.44
N MET A 21 -18.15 -7.06 3.31
CA MET A 21 -18.73 -8.35 2.92
C MET A 21 -17.72 -9.27 2.21
N VAL A 22 -16.77 -8.71 1.45
CA VAL A 22 -15.62 -9.43 0.84
C VAL A 22 -14.59 -9.90 1.90
N MET A 23 -14.78 -9.57 3.17
CA MET A 23 -13.72 -9.65 4.18
C MET A 23 -13.70 -10.93 5.02
N TRP A 24 -14.71 -11.80 4.86
CA TRP A 24 -14.94 -12.97 5.72
C TRP A 24 -14.30 -14.27 5.25
N THR A 25 -13.74 -14.32 4.03
CA THR A 25 -13.06 -15.51 3.53
C THR A 25 -11.61 -15.19 3.16
N ARG A 26 -10.72 -16.12 3.55
CA ARG A 26 -9.28 -16.25 3.22
C ARG A 26 -8.29 -15.64 4.23
N ARG A 27 -7.89 -16.50 5.18
CA ARG A 27 -6.84 -16.26 6.20
C ARG A 27 -5.40 -16.25 5.63
N ARG A 28 -5.16 -16.75 4.41
CA ARG A 28 -3.80 -17.03 3.89
C ARG A 28 -3.05 -15.79 3.42
N HIS A 29 -3.66 -14.92 2.61
CA HIS A 29 -3.01 -13.69 2.13
C HIS A 29 -2.70 -12.72 3.28
N LYS A 30 -3.54 -12.68 4.32
CA LYS A 30 -3.32 -11.84 5.51
C LYS A 30 -2.10 -12.28 6.32
N ARG A 31 -1.78 -13.58 6.34
CA ARG A 31 -0.58 -14.11 6.98
C ARG A 31 0.66 -13.74 6.17
N LEU A 32 0.67 -14.05 4.87
CA LEU A 32 1.77 -13.67 3.97
C LEU A 32 2.13 -12.19 4.09
N VAL A 33 1.15 -11.30 3.98
CA VAL A 33 1.40 -9.86 4.13
C VAL A 33 1.91 -9.52 5.53
N LYS A 34 1.44 -10.17 6.60
CA LYS A 34 1.92 -9.92 7.97
C LYS A 34 3.38 -10.38 8.15
N ASP A 35 3.75 -11.49 7.54
CA ASP A 35 5.05 -12.14 7.68
C ASP A 35 6.17 -11.37 6.95
N VAL A 36 5.80 -10.50 6.00
CA VAL A 36 6.71 -9.54 5.35
C VAL A 36 7.21 -8.45 6.29
N PHE A 37 6.43 -8.06 7.31
CA PHE A 37 6.80 -6.98 8.22
C PHE A 37 7.76 -7.48 9.32
N SER A 38 8.83 -6.72 9.55
CA SER A 38 9.69 -6.90 10.72
C SER A 38 8.90 -6.80 12.03
N PRO A 39 9.28 -7.56 13.08
CA PRO A 39 8.66 -7.44 14.40
C PRO A 39 8.82 -6.05 15.02
N ASN A 40 9.82 -5.28 14.61
CA ASN A 40 10.03 -3.92 15.09
C ASN A 40 9.13 -2.91 14.33
N PRO A 41 8.22 -2.17 14.99
CA PRO A 41 7.29 -1.22 14.35
C PRO A 41 7.94 0.01 13.70
N HIS A 42 9.16 0.36 14.13
CA HIS A 42 9.92 1.49 13.59
C HIS A 42 10.93 1.09 12.52
N SER A 43 11.17 -0.22 12.36
CA SER A 43 12.04 -0.74 11.31
C SER A 43 11.39 -0.58 9.94
N THR A 44 12.20 -0.19 8.97
CA THR A 44 11.87 -0.13 7.54
C THR A 44 12.28 -1.43 6.82
N ASP A 45 12.72 -2.42 7.59
CA ASP A 45 13.19 -3.70 7.07
C ASP A 45 11.99 -4.55 6.63
N MET A 46 12.13 -5.05 5.41
CA MET A 46 11.15 -5.91 4.77
C MET A 46 11.80 -7.28 4.58
N ASN A 47 11.08 -8.35 4.94
CA ASN A 47 11.58 -9.69 4.71
C ASN A 47 11.45 -10.03 3.21
N GLU A 48 12.57 -9.95 2.48
CA GLU A 48 12.60 -10.13 1.02
C GLU A 48 12.08 -11.50 0.58
N SER A 49 12.40 -12.56 1.34
CA SER A 49 11.93 -13.91 1.03
C SER A 49 10.40 -14.04 1.13
N GLU A 50 9.80 -13.43 2.15
CA GLU A 50 8.34 -13.42 2.29
C GLU A 50 7.68 -12.47 1.27
N MET A 51 8.36 -11.39 0.88
CA MET A 51 7.89 -10.48 -0.18
C MET A 51 7.84 -11.19 -1.53
N GLU A 52 8.86 -11.97 -1.87
CA GLU A 52 8.89 -12.78 -3.09
C GLU A 52 7.75 -13.80 -3.10
N ARG A 53 7.52 -14.51 -1.98
CA ARG A 53 6.38 -15.42 -1.80
C ARG A 53 5.03 -14.73 -2.01
N LEU A 54 4.87 -13.52 -1.46
CA LEU A 54 3.66 -12.72 -1.65
C LEU A 54 3.47 -12.34 -3.13
N THR A 55 4.55 -11.99 -3.81
CA THR A 55 4.56 -11.61 -5.22
C THR A 55 4.16 -12.79 -6.11
N VAL A 56 4.78 -13.96 -5.93
CA VAL A 56 4.42 -15.20 -6.64
C VAL A 56 2.96 -15.57 -6.37
N TYR A 57 2.49 -15.41 -5.12
CA TYR A 57 1.10 -15.67 -4.78
C TYR A 57 0.11 -14.72 -5.50
N ALA A 58 0.49 -13.46 -5.66
CA ALA A 58 -0.30 -12.49 -6.39
C ALA A 58 -0.35 -12.80 -7.89
N LEU A 59 0.79 -13.16 -8.50
CA LEU A 59 0.90 -13.57 -9.90
C LEU A 59 0.12 -14.84 -10.22
N THR A 60 0.21 -15.85 -9.36
CA THR A 60 -0.52 -17.12 -9.55
C THR A 60 -2.02 -16.99 -9.31
N THR A 61 -2.48 -15.96 -8.57
CA THR A 61 -3.91 -15.72 -8.36
C THR A 61 -4.25 -14.22 -8.44
N PRO A 62 -4.37 -13.65 -9.65
CA PRO A 62 -4.64 -12.22 -9.82
C PRO A 62 -6.00 -11.79 -9.26
N LYS A 63 -6.97 -12.70 -9.18
CA LYS A 63 -8.27 -12.46 -8.50
C LYS A 63 -8.14 -12.08 -7.02
N LYS A 64 -7.02 -12.41 -6.37
CA LYS A 64 -6.75 -12.04 -4.96
C LYS A 64 -5.94 -10.76 -4.81
N LEU A 65 -5.34 -10.26 -5.89
CA LEU A 65 -4.59 -8.99 -5.91
C LEU A 65 -5.40 -7.81 -5.34
N PRO A 66 -6.68 -7.58 -5.73
CA PRO A 66 -7.47 -6.52 -5.10
C PRO A 66 -7.71 -6.77 -3.61
N GLU A 67 -7.89 -8.02 -3.15
CA GLU A 67 -8.03 -8.33 -1.71
C GLU A 67 -6.75 -7.95 -0.92
N ILE A 68 -5.58 -8.25 -1.48
CA ILE A 68 -4.27 -7.90 -0.90
C ILE A 68 -4.13 -6.38 -0.83
N GLY A 69 -4.48 -5.67 -1.90
CA GLY A 69 -4.45 -4.20 -1.95
C GLY A 69 -5.32 -3.56 -0.88
N LEU A 70 -6.55 -4.02 -0.73
CA LEU A 70 -7.48 -3.49 0.28
C LEU A 70 -7.03 -3.78 1.71
N TYR A 71 -6.32 -4.90 1.90
CA TYR A 71 -5.70 -5.22 3.17
C TYR A 71 -4.54 -4.27 3.47
N LEU A 72 -3.68 -4.00 2.48
CA LEU A 72 -2.60 -3.00 2.58
C LEU A 72 -3.16 -1.61 2.87
N GLU A 73 -4.21 -1.19 2.15
CA GLU A 73 -4.87 0.10 2.31
C GLU A 73 -5.30 0.35 3.77
N ARG A 74 -5.98 -0.64 4.35
CA ARG A 74 -6.40 -0.58 5.75
C ARG A 74 -5.25 -0.66 6.73
N ARG A 75 -4.19 -1.39 6.38
CA ARG A 75 -2.99 -1.50 7.22
C ARG A 75 -2.25 -0.16 7.25
N VAL A 76 -2.06 0.51 6.11
CA VAL A 76 -1.51 1.86 6.00
C VAL A 76 -2.29 2.83 6.89
N GLY A 77 -3.62 2.87 6.77
CA GLY A 77 -4.45 3.73 7.62
C GLY A 77 -4.28 3.45 9.13
N LYS A 78 -4.18 2.16 9.52
CA LYS A 78 -3.92 1.77 10.93
C LYS A 78 -2.53 2.18 11.41
N LYS A 79 -1.50 1.96 10.59
CA LYS A 79 -0.10 2.29 10.92
C LYS A 79 0.11 3.80 11.01
N PHE A 80 -0.51 4.55 10.12
CA PHE A 80 -0.55 6.00 10.16
C PHE A 80 -1.19 6.53 11.45
N ALA A 81 -2.36 6.00 11.83
CA ALA A 81 -3.03 6.40 13.09
C ALA A 81 -2.19 6.10 14.34
N ARG A 82 -1.34 5.07 14.30
CA ARG A 82 -0.43 4.68 15.39
C ARG A 82 0.94 5.39 15.33
N LYS A 83 1.20 6.21 14.30
CA LYS A 83 2.50 6.85 14.05
C LYS A 83 3.66 5.85 13.86
N GLU A 84 3.35 4.65 13.36
CA GLU A 84 4.34 3.60 13.07
C GLU A 84 4.87 3.77 11.63
N TYR A 85 5.71 4.79 11.40
CA TYR A 85 6.13 5.15 10.04
C TYR A 85 7.04 4.12 9.37
N GLY A 86 7.85 3.37 10.12
CA GLY A 86 8.68 2.29 9.55
C GLY A 86 7.82 1.24 8.86
N HIS A 87 6.82 0.71 9.57
CA HIS A 87 5.82 -0.20 8.99
C HIS A 87 4.95 0.45 7.91
N LEU A 88 4.70 1.76 7.98
CA LEU A 88 4.00 2.47 6.91
C LEU A 88 4.81 2.45 5.60
N GLN A 89 6.11 2.72 5.68
CA GLN A 89 7.03 2.67 4.54
C GLN A 89 7.13 1.26 3.95
N VAL A 90 7.25 0.24 4.80
CA VAL A 90 7.24 -1.16 4.34
C VAL A 90 5.94 -1.49 3.60
N ALA A 91 4.78 -1.04 4.10
CA ALA A 91 3.50 -1.29 3.42
C ALA A 91 3.41 -0.63 2.03
N ILE A 92 4.02 0.55 1.86
CA ILE A 92 4.09 1.24 0.55
C ILE A 92 5.07 0.52 -0.38
N ARG A 93 6.23 0.08 0.13
CA ARG A 93 7.19 -0.73 -0.63
C ARG A 93 6.60 -2.04 -1.14
N ILE A 94 5.83 -2.75 -0.30
CA ILE A 94 5.09 -3.95 -0.72
C ILE A 94 4.18 -3.62 -1.91
N MET A 95 3.51 -2.47 -1.88
CA MET A 95 2.64 -2.04 -2.98
C MET A 95 3.43 -1.77 -4.25
N HIS A 96 4.57 -1.06 -4.17
CA HIS A 96 5.44 -0.83 -5.33
C HIS A 96 5.86 -2.14 -5.97
N GLN A 97 6.32 -3.10 -5.17
CA GLN A 97 6.74 -4.40 -5.65
C GLN A 97 5.59 -5.15 -6.35
N LEU A 98 4.37 -5.07 -5.82
CA LEU A 98 3.18 -5.64 -6.46
C LEU A 98 2.81 -4.93 -7.76
N ILE A 99 2.98 -3.60 -7.85
CA ILE A 99 2.74 -2.83 -9.07
C ILE A 99 3.69 -3.28 -10.18
N THR A 100 4.99 -3.36 -9.87
CA THR A 100 6.03 -3.78 -10.83
C THR A 100 5.84 -5.24 -11.26
N ALA A 101 5.57 -6.14 -10.31
CA ALA A 101 5.44 -7.56 -10.63
C ALA A 101 4.14 -7.87 -11.40
N CYS A 102 3.00 -7.30 -10.99
CA CYS A 102 1.69 -7.64 -11.54
C CYS A 102 1.25 -6.71 -12.68
N HIS A 103 2.17 -6.28 -13.56
CA HIS A 103 1.90 -5.35 -14.66
C HIS A 103 0.70 -5.76 -15.55
N ALA A 104 0.55 -7.05 -15.87
CA ALA A 104 -0.53 -7.57 -16.70
C ALA A 104 -1.93 -7.43 -16.06
N ASP A 105 -2.02 -7.53 -14.73
CA ASP A 105 -3.28 -7.49 -13.96
C ASP A 105 -3.45 -6.17 -13.18
N LEU A 106 -2.60 -5.18 -13.47
CA LEU A 106 -2.51 -3.93 -12.73
C LEU A 106 -3.84 -3.13 -12.75
N ARG A 107 -4.67 -3.31 -13.79
CA ARG A 107 -6.01 -2.71 -13.89
C ARG A 107 -6.93 -3.08 -12.71
N LEU A 108 -6.79 -4.29 -12.15
CA LEU A 108 -7.56 -4.74 -10.99
C LEU A 108 -7.10 -4.07 -9.68
N PHE A 109 -5.87 -3.56 -9.67
CA PHE A 109 -5.22 -3.00 -8.49
C PHE A 109 -5.13 -1.46 -8.52
N ALA A 110 -5.21 -0.85 -9.71
CA ALA A 110 -5.06 0.59 -9.94
C ALA A 110 -5.90 1.47 -9.00
N SER A 111 -7.17 1.09 -8.76
CA SER A 111 -8.04 1.87 -7.87
C SER A 111 -7.53 1.94 -6.42
N VAL A 112 -6.89 0.88 -5.94
CA VAL A 112 -6.31 0.83 -4.59
C VAL A 112 -5.05 1.70 -4.54
N VAL A 113 -4.19 1.59 -5.57
CA VAL A 113 -2.97 2.39 -5.69
C VAL A 113 -3.32 3.87 -5.69
N GLU A 114 -4.25 4.29 -6.53
CA GLU A 114 -4.68 5.68 -6.63
C GLU A 114 -5.21 6.23 -5.30
N ARG A 115 -6.04 5.46 -4.57
CA ARG A 115 -6.54 5.87 -3.25
C ARG A 115 -5.41 6.02 -2.24
N LEU A 116 -4.46 5.09 -2.23
CA LEU A 116 -3.32 5.13 -1.33
C LEU A 116 -2.39 6.30 -1.63
N THR A 117 -2.04 6.49 -2.89
CA THR A 117 -1.26 7.63 -3.37
C THR A 117 -1.93 8.95 -3.01
N LYS A 118 -3.23 9.12 -3.31
CA LYS A 118 -3.99 10.32 -2.93
C LYS A 118 -3.97 10.55 -1.43
N PHE A 119 -4.06 9.48 -0.63
CA PHE A 119 -3.97 9.59 0.82
C PHE A 119 -2.59 10.07 1.29
N LEU A 120 -1.50 9.54 0.71
CA LEU A 120 -0.12 9.92 1.03
C LEU A 120 0.15 11.39 0.67
N LEU A 121 -0.24 11.82 -0.53
CA LEU A 121 -0.04 13.19 -1.02
C LEU A 121 -0.80 14.23 -0.18
N ARG A 122 -1.95 13.85 0.40
CA ARG A 122 -2.75 14.73 1.27
C ARG A 122 -2.14 14.95 2.66
N GLN A 123 -1.06 14.25 3.01
CA GLN A 123 -0.39 14.43 4.30
C GLN A 123 0.58 15.62 4.27
N VAL A 124 0.03 16.83 4.33
CA VAL A 124 0.79 18.09 4.29
C VAL A 124 1.84 18.18 5.42
N ASP A 125 1.60 17.53 6.55
CA ASP A 125 2.48 17.56 7.74
C ASP A 125 3.51 16.43 7.79
N ALA A 126 3.69 15.71 6.68
CA ALA A 126 4.59 14.58 6.57
C ALA A 126 5.23 14.55 5.17
N PRO A 127 6.24 15.39 4.90
CA PRO A 127 6.86 15.48 3.58
C PRO A 127 7.40 14.14 3.08
N ASP A 128 7.94 13.30 3.98
CA ASP A 128 8.40 11.95 3.64
C ASP A 128 7.28 11.08 3.02
N LEU A 129 6.03 11.25 3.49
CA LEU A 129 4.88 10.53 2.93
C LEU A 129 4.49 11.07 1.57
N GLN A 130 4.62 12.38 1.34
CA GLN A 130 4.37 12.97 0.04
C GLN A 130 5.40 12.49 -1.00
N VAL A 131 6.68 12.40 -0.61
CA VAL A 131 7.75 11.83 -1.46
C VAL A 131 7.41 10.39 -1.86
N LEU A 132 7.03 9.55 -0.89
CA LEU A 132 6.60 8.17 -1.17
C LEU A 132 5.37 8.11 -2.08
N GLY A 133 4.43 9.05 -1.93
CA GLY A 133 3.27 9.18 -2.82
C GLY A 133 3.69 9.49 -4.26
N CYS A 134 4.62 10.43 -4.46
CA CYS A 134 5.17 10.75 -5.77
C CYS A 134 5.94 9.57 -6.38
N GLU A 135 6.79 8.89 -5.60
CA GLU A 135 7.49 7.68 -6.05
C GLU A 135 6.52 6.59 -6.49
N THR A 136 5.42 6.40 -5.74
CA THR A 136 4.35 5.45 -6.12
C THR A 136 3.74 5.79 -7.47
N LEU A 137 3.49 7.08 -7.74
CA LEU A 137 2.98 7.52 -9.03
C LEU A 137 3.95 7.24 -10.16
N THR A 138 5.24 7.54 -9.96
CA THR A 138 6.27 7.27 -10.97
C THR A 138 6.35 5.79 -11.29
N VAL A 139 6.38 4.92 -10.27
CA VAL A 139 6.39 3.46 -10.47
C VAL A 139 5.13 3.01 -11.23
N PHE A 140 3.96 3.52 -10.84
CA PHE A 140 2.70 3.18 -11.48
C PHE A 140 2.61 3.68 -12.94
N ALA A 141 3.11 4.89 -13.23
CA ALA A 141 3.13 5.44 -14.58
C ALA A 141 4.08 4.65 -15.49
N ASN A 142 5.29 4.35 -15.00
CA ASN A 142 6.29 3.58 -15.76
C ASN A 142 5.80 2.16 -16.12
N THR A 143 5.03 1.52 -15.23
CA THR A 143 4.45 0.19 -15.53
C THR A 143 3.25 0.24 -16.48
N GLN A 144 2.57 1.38 -16.63
CA GLN A 144 1.52 1.54 -17.63
C GLN A 144 2.12 1.73 -19.04
N ASP A 145 3.23 2.47 -19.16
CA ASP A 145 3.91 2.72 -20.44
C ASP A 145 4.51 1.44 -21.05
N GLU A 146 5.10 0.54 -20.25
CA GLU A 146 5.66 -0.73 -20.77
C GLU A 146 4.61 -1.68 -21.36
N SER A 147 3.33 -1.52 -20.99
CA SER A 147 2.23 -2.35 -21.53
C SER A 147 1.66 -1.86 -22.86
N GLN A 148 2.13 -0.71 -23.39
CA GLN A 148 1.70 -0.16 -24.68
C GLN A 148 2.67 -0.43 -25.83
N GLN A 149 3.71 -1.24 -25.64
CA GLN A 149 4.75 -1.45 -26.64
C GLN A 149 4.92 -2.91 -27.13
N ALA A 150 3.89 -3.75 -26.98
CA ALA A 150 3.85 -5.10 -27.55
C ALA A 150 2.55 -5.36 -28.32
#